data_AF-A0A2V6K506-F1
#
_entry.id   AF-A0A2V6K506-F1
#
_cell.length_a   1.000
_cell.length_b   1.000
_cell.length_c   1.000
_cell.angle_alpha   90.00
_cell.angle_beta   90.00
_cell.angle_gamma   90.00
#
_symmetry.space_group_name_H-M   'P 1'
#
loop_
_entity.id
_entity.type
_entity.pdbx_description
1 polymer ?
#
loop_
_entity_poly.entity_id
_entity_poly.type
_entity_poly.pdbx_seq_one_letter_code
_entity_poly.pdbx_strand_id
1 'polypeptide(L)'
;MPDRKQNLPQLYRFCFLMLGDSHKAQEVFHTTLREAALRAAHGELPKERFWLFRDARWRCLEATEADLQPESLKLDEHDLAPHAASQIEQMEPTQLAVWISAAPDPQRTALALFYLDEFDYKEILDLADLKLSELSRFLVQGRRQLQAWLDGKFPDATNV
;
A
#
# COMPACT_ATOMS: atom_id res chain seq x y z
N MET A 1 11.39 -24.93 4.14
CA MET A 1 10.76 -23.59 4.18
C MET A 1 9.58 -23.69 5.10
N PRO A 2 9.49 -22.91 6.20
CA PRO A 2 8.30 -22.99 7.03
C PRO A 2 7.12 -22.50 6.19
N ASP A 3 6.04 -23.27 6.28
CA ASP A 3 4.73 -22.98 5.72
C ASP A 3 4.26 -21.63 6.27
N ARG A 4 4.59 -20.53 5.57
CA ARG A 4 4.18 -19.18 5.99
C ARG A 4 2.68 -19.11 5.76
N LYS A 5 1.93 -19.43 6.83
CA LYS A 5 0.49 -19.24 6.91
C LYS A 5 0.13 -17.86 6.37
N GLN A 6 -0.95 -17.80 5.60
CA GLN A 6 -1.61 -16.56 5.19
C GLN A 6 -1.67 -15.59 6.40
N ASN A 7 -0.93 -14.49 6.35
CA ASN A 7 -0.80 -13.57 7.48
C ASN A 7 -2.00 -12.62 7.51
N LEU A 8 -3.10 -13.07 8.11
CA LEU A 8 -4.38 -12.33 8.11
C LEU A 8 -4.26 -10.90 8.68
N PRO A 9 -3.56 -10.64 9.79
CA PRO A 9 -3.30 -9.28 10.25
C PRO A 9 -2.64 -8.40 9.19
N GLN A 10 -1.70 -8.95 8.42
CA GLN A 10 -1.00 -8.21 7.37
C GLN A 10 -1.84 -8.05 6.11
N LEU A 11 -2.72 -9.00 5.81
CA LEU A 11 -3.72 -8.84 4.75
C LEU A 11 -4.65 -7.66 5.06
N TYR A 12 -5.12 -7.53 6.31
CA TYR A 12 -5.92 -6.37 6.72
C TYR A 12 -5.14 -5.06 6.61
N ARG A 13 -3.90 -5.03 7.12
CA ARG A 13 -3.02 -3.85 7.00
C ARG A 13 -2.76 -3.47 5.55
N PHE A 14 -2.57 -4.44 4.67
CA PHE A 14 -2.45 -4.20 3.23
C PHE A 14 -3.72 -3.55 2.66
N CYS A 15 -4.91 -4.07 2.96
CA CYS A 15 -6.16 -3.43 2.55
C CYS A 15 -6.26 -1.99 3.08
N PHE A 16 -5.83 -1.75 4.31
CA PHE A 16 -5.83 -0.42 4.91
C PHE A 16 -4.85 0.54 4.23
N LEU A 17 -3.64 0.10 3.89
CA LEU A 17 -2.67 0.91 3.12
C LEU A 17 -3.19 1.23 1.72
N MET A 18 -3.89 0.30 1.07
CA MET A 18 -4.45 0.51 -0.27
C MET A 18 -5.64 1.47 -0.30
N LEU A 19 -6.46 1.50 0.77
CA LEU A 19 -7.75 2.20 0.76
C LEU A 19 -7.78 3.45 1.65
N GLY A 20 -6.89 3.56 2.65
CA GLY A 20 -6.80 4.69 3.57
C GLY A 20 -8.00 4.83 4.52
N ASP A 21 -9.01 3.98 4.38
CA ASP A 21 -10.25 3.99 5.14
C ASP A 21 -10.46 2.62 5.80
N SER A 22 -10.66 2.62 7.12
CA SER A 22 -10.76 1.38 7.90
C SER A 22 -12.01 0.57 7.60
N HIS A 23 -13.13 1.24 7.25
CA HIS A 23 -14.39 0.58 6.91
C HIS A 23 -14.27 -0.11 5.55
N LYS A 24 -13.77 0.60 4.52
CA LYS A 24 -13.51 0.02 3.19
C LYS A 24 -12.50 -1.12 3.26
N ALA A 25 -11.42 -0.94 4.04
CA ALA A 25 -10.42 -1.99 4.25
C ALA A 25 -11.01 -3.24 4.91
N GLN A 26 -11.86 -3.07 5.93
CA GLN A 26 -12.53 -4.17 6.60
C GLN A 26 -13.50 -4.90 5.65
N GLU A 27 -14.24 -4.17 4.81
CA GLU A 27 -15.13 -4.74 3.82
C GLU A 27 -14.38 -5.59 2.79
N VAL A 28 -13.32 -5.05 2.19
CA VAL A 28 -12.48 -5.79 1.23
C VAL A 28 -11.83 -7.00 1.88
N PHE A 29 -11.29 -6.85 3.10
CA PHE A 29 -10.71 -7.94 3.86
C PHE A 29 -11.72 -9.08 4.11
N HIS A 30 -12.92 -8.76 4.62
CA HIS A 30 -13.96 -9.75 4.87
C HIS A 30 -14.44 -10.44 3.59
N THR A 31 -14.63 -9.69 2.50
CA THR A 31 -15.01 -10.24 1.21
C THR A 31 -13.94 -11.19 0.68
N THR A 32 -12.67 -10.82 0.78
CA THR A 32 -11.53 -11.68 0.40
C THR A 32 -11.54 -12.99 1.19
N LEU A 33 -11.78 -12.94 2.51
CA LEU A 33 -11.87 -14.14 3.34
C LEU A 33 -13.10 -15.01 3.06
N ARG A 34 -14.24 -14.38 2.75
CA ARG A 34 -15.46 -15.12 2.38
C ARG A 34 -15.23 -15.93 1.12
N GLU A 35 -14.67 -15.31 0.08
CA GLU A 35 -14.34 -15.99 -1.17
C GLU A 35 -13.29 -17.09 -0.97
N ALA A 36 -12.32 -16.85 -0.09
CA ALA A 36 -11.36 -17.87 0.31
C ALA A 36 -12.01 -19.09 0.96
N ALA A 37 -12.95 -18.87 1.88
CA ALA A 37 -13.68 -19.94 2.56
C ALA A 37 -14.55 -20.74 1.57
N LEU A 38 -15.21 -20.07 0.63
CA LEU A 38 -16.00 -20.72 -0.41
C LEU A 38 -15.11 -21.61 -1.30
N ARG A 39 -14.02 -21.07 -1.84
CA ARG A 39 -13.06 -21.85 -2.65
C ARG A 39 -12.47 -23.03 -1.87
N ALA A 40 -12.18 -22.84 -0.59
CA ALA A 40 -11.71 -23.92 0.29
C ALA A 40 -12.74 -25.05 0.43
N ALA A 41 -14.02 -24.72 0.60
CA ALA A 41 -15.09 -25.71 0.69
C ALA A 41 -15.24 -26.54 -0.60
N HIS A 42 -14.88 -25.97 -1.76
CA HIS A 42 -14.88 -26.65 -3.05
C HIS A 42 -13.54 -27.35 -3.38
N GLY A 43 -12.52 -27.21 -2.53
CA GLY A 43 -11.18 -27.76 -2.81
C GLY A 43 -10.41 -27.01 -3.91
N GLU A 44 -10.79 -25.76 -4.18
CA GLU A 44 -10.31 -24.93 -5.29
C GLU A 44 -9.34 -23.82 -4.83
N LEU A 45 -8.72 -23.99 -3.66
CA LEU A 45 -7.75 -23.00 -3.17
C LEU A 45 -6.53 -22.91 -4.10
N PRO A 46 -6.12 -21.70 -4.52
CA PRO A 46 -4.90 -21.53 -5.29
C PRO A 46 -3.67 -22.02 -4.51
N LYS A 47 -2.74 -22.66 -5.23
CA LYS A 47 -1.46 -23.15 -4.65
C LYS A 47 -0.40 -22.05 -4.50
N GLU A 48 -0.64 -20.89 -5.09
CA GLU A 48 0.30 -19.76 -5.08
C GLU A 48 0.43 -19.15 -3.67
N ARG A 49 1.66 -18.79 -3.27
CA ARG A 49 2.01 -18.48 -1.88
C ARG A 49 1.35 -17.20 -1.31
N PHE A 50 0.88 -16.27 -2.13
CA PHE A 50 0.26 -15.01 -1.67
C PHE A 50 -1.03 -14.68 -2.40
N TRP A 51 -1.76 -15.71 -2.83
CA TRP A 51 -2.96 -15.52 -3.63
C TRP A 51 -4.01 -14.63 -2.93
N LEU A 52 -4.12 -14.61 -1.58
CA LEU A 52 -5.01 -13.69 -0.87
C LEU A 52 -4.61 -12.22 -1.07
N PHE A 53 -3.31 -11.92 -1.10
CA PHE A 53 -2.84 -10.55 -1.36
C PHE A 53 -3.10 -10.13 -2.81
N ARG A 54 -2.97 -11.06 -3.76
CA ARG A 54 -3.35 -10.83 -5.16
C ARG A 54 -4.85 -10.55 -5.30
N ASP A 55 -5.68 -11.36 -4.64
CA ASP A 55 -7.15 -11.25 -4.62
C ASP A 55 -7.64 -9.98 -3.91
N ALA A 56 -7.00 -9.61 -2.80
CA ALA A 56 -7.25 -8.36 -2.07
C ALA A 56 -6.81 -7.15 -2.88
N ARG A 57 -5.65 -7.19 -3.56
CA ARG A 57 -5.19 -6.09 -4.42
C ARG A 57 -6.23 -5.80 -5.50
N TRP A 58 -6.71 -6.82 -6.20
CA TRP A 58 -7.73 -6.66 -7.23
C TRP A 58 -9.00 -5.98 -6.68
N ARG A 59 -9.52 -6.45 -5.54
CA ARG A 59 -10.68 -5.82 -4.88
C ARG A 59 -10.44 -4.39 -4.44
N CYS A 60 -9.24 -4.08 -3.92
CA CYS A 60 -8.90 -2.71 -3.56
C CYS A 60 -8.90 -1.80 -4.79
N LEU A 61 -8.36 -2.27 -5.92
CA LEU A 61 -8.38 -1.53 -7.18
C LEU A 61 -9.81 -1.24 -7.64
N GLU A 62 -10.66 -2.27 -7.70
CA GLU A 62 -12.09 -2.11 -8.05
C GLU A 62 -12.82 -1.13 -7.13
N ALA A 63 -12.60 -1.23 -5.81
CA ALA A 63 -13.21 -0.32 -4.84
C ALA A 63 -12.77 1.14 -5.05
N THR A 64 -11.57 1.38 -5.56
CA THR A 64 -11.06 2.73 -5.84
C THR A 64 -11.48 3.27 -7.20
N GLU A 65 -11.64 2.41 -8.20
CA GLU A 65 -12.16 2.80 -9.52
C GLU A 65 -13.62 3.27 -9.45
N ALA A 66 -14.42 2.68 -8.56
CA ALA A 66 -15.80 3.08 -8.31
C ALA A 66 -15.93 4.51 -7.71
N ASP A 67 -14.87 5.01 -7.07
CA ASP A 67 -14.86 6.28 -6.33
C ASP A 67 -14.19 7.44 -7.09
N LEU A 68 -13.48 7.20 -8.20
CA LEU A 68 -12.61 8.22 -8.81
C LEU A 68 -13.21 8.92 -10.05
N GLN A 69 -13.22 10.25 -10.00
CA GLN A 69 -13.06 11.14 -11.16
C GLN A 69 -11.55 11.32 -11.42
N PRO A 70 -11.07 11.24 -12.67
CA PRO A 70 -9.65 11.16 -13.00
C PRO A 70 -8.98 12.55 -13.02
N GLU A 71 -8.71 13.13 -11.86
CA GLU A 71 -7.71 14.21 -11.77
C GLU A 71 -6.37 13.62 -11.33
N SER A 72 -5.49 13.37 -12.31
CA SER A 72 -4.07 13.10 -12.07
C SER A 72 -3.39 14.38 -11.57
N LEU A 73 -3.61 14.75 -10.32
CA LEU A 73 -2.83 15.80 -9.68
C LEU A 73 -1.41 15.27 -9.53
N LYS A 74 -0.46 15.89 -10.24
CA LYS A 74 0.96 15.67 -10.00
C LYS A 74 1.23 16.07 -8.55
N LEU A 75 1.57 15.09 -7.72
CA LEU A 75 2.02 15.33 -6.36
C LEU A 75 3.36 16.05 -6.41
N ASP A 76 3.52 17.09 -5.59
CA ASP A 76 4.79 17.79 -5.44
C ASP A 76 5.87 16.84 -4.93
N GLU A 77 7.13 17.08 -5.32
CA GLU A 77 8.28 16.26 -4.96
C GLU A 77 9.39 17.15 -4.40
N HIS A 78 9.86 16.85 -3.19
CA HIS A 78 11.03 17.48 -2.59
C HIS A 78 12.15 16.45 -2.38
N ASP A 79 13.40 16.88 -2.43
CA ASP A 79 14.52 16.03 -2.06
C ASP A 79 14.47 15.67 -0.58
N LEU A 80 14.89 14.45 -0.24
CA LEU A 80 14.90 13.96 1.13
C LEU A 80 15.73 14.89 2.03
N ALA A 81 15.08 15.45 3.04
CA ALA A 81 15.71 16.40 3.95
C ALA A 81 16.29 15.68 5.18
N PRO A 82 17.37 16.21 5.80
CA PRO A 82 17.90 15.65 7.05
C PRO A 82 16.89 15.62 8.21
N HIS A 83 15.92 16.55 8.21
CA HIS A 83 14.83 16.64 9.20
C HIS A 83 13.63 15.71 8.92
N ALA A 84 13.68 14.89 7.87
CA ALA A 84 12.60 13.96 7.54
C ALA A 84 12.23 13.05 8.71
N ALA A 85 13.23 12.53 9.42
CA ALA A 85 13.02 11.63 10.55
C ALA A 85 12.19 12.29 11.67
N SER A 86 12.51 13.54 12.05
CA SER A 86 11.75 14.27 13.07
C SER A 86 10.34 14.66 12.62
N GLN A 87 10.11 14.84 11.31
CA GLN A 87 8.76 15.04 10.78
C GLN A 87 7.95 13.74 10.80
N ILE A 88 8.58 12.60 10.48
CA ILE A 88 7.95 11.27 10.53
C ILE A 88 7.57 10.91 11.97
N GLU A 89 8.39 11.25 12.97
CA GLU A 89 8.08 11.02 14.39
C GLU A 89 6.83 11.77 14.86
N GLN A 90 6.48 12.89 14.22
CA GLN A 90 5.25 13.65 14.48
C GLN A 90 4.04 13.11 13.73
N MET A 91 4.25 12.18 12.79
CA MET A 91 3.19 11.63 11.95
C MET A 91 2.49 10.48 12.65
N GLU A 92 1.17 10.53 12.69
CA GLU A 92 0.37 9.40 13.18
C GLU A 92 0.45 8.23 12.18
N PRO A 93 0.53 6.97 12.64
CA PRO A 93 0.64 5.81 11.74
C PRO A 93 -0.50 5.72 10.71
N THR A 94 -1.70 6.19 11.05
CA THR A 94 -2.86 6.22 10.15
C THR A 94 -2.71 7.21 9.00
N GLN A 95 -1.93 8.28 9.19
CA GLN A 95 -1.66 9.25 8.12
C GLN A 95 -0.83 8.63 6.99
N LEU A 96 0.02 7.64 7.30
CA LEU A 96 0.74 6.89 6.26
C LEU A 96 -0.22 6.17 5.33
N ALA A 97 -1.24 5.51 5.88
CA ALA A 97 -2.22 4.77 5.09
C ALA A 97 -3.04 5.70 4.19
N VAL A 98 -3.49 6.84 4.73
CA VAL A 98 -4.20 7.87 3.95
C VAL A 98 -3.33 8.45 2.84
N TRP A 99 -2.04 8.69 3.13
CA TRP A 99 -1.10 9.20 2.14
C TRP A 99 -0.81 8.17 1.04
N ILE A 100 -0.55 6.90 1.40
CA ILE A 100 -0.32 5.82 0.42
C ILE A 100 -1.57 5.60 -0.44
N SER A 101 -2.76 5.61 0.16
CA SER A 101 -4.01 5.35 -0.58
C SER A 101 -4.33 6.42 -1.64
N ALA A 102 -3.80 7.62 -1.46
CA ALA A 102 -3.94 8.75 -2.38
C ALA A 102 -2.96 8.68 -3.57
N ALA A 103 -1.94 7.82 -3.53
CA ALA A 103 -1.05 7.62 -4.66
C ALA A 103 -1.79 6.92 -5.82
N PRO A 104 -1.44 7.20 -7.09
CA PRO A 104 -1.98 6.47 -8.23
C PRO A 104 -1.46 5.04 -8.25
N ASP A 105 -2.26 4.09 -8.74
CA ASP A 105 -1.72 2.77 -9.10
C ASP A 105 -0.95 2.83 -10.43
N PRO A 106 0.18 2.09 -10.57
CA PRO A 106 0.65 1.04 -9.68
C PRO A 106 1.60 1.48 -8.55
N GLN A 107 1.86 2.79 -8.39
CA GLN A 107 2.74 3.31 -7.32
C GLN A 107 2.17 2.98 -5.92
N ARG A 108 0.86 3.14 -5.73
CA ARG A 108 0.16 2.79 -4.49
C ARG A 108 0.38 1.35 -4.07
N THR A 109 0.13 0.38 -4.98
CA THR A 109 0.44 -1.03 -4.74
C THR A 109 1.91 -1.22 -4.31
N ALA A 110 2.84 -0.60 -5.04
CA ALA A 110 4.27 -0.74 -4.75
C ALA A 110 4.65 -0.23 -3.36
N LEU A 111 4.13 0.94 -2.96
CA LEU A 111 4.34 1.53 -1.64
C LEU A 111 3.73 0.65 -0.54
N ALA A 112 2.48 0.22 -0.72
CA ALA A 112 1.76 -0.61 0.25
C ALA A 112 2.49 -1.94 0.50
N LEU A 113 2.90 -2.66 -0.55
CA LEU A 113 3.61 -3.94 -0.39
C LEU A 113 5.00 -3.77 0.20
N PHE A 114 5.75 -2.73 -0.20
CA PHE A 114 7.12 -2.51 0.29
C PHE A 114 7.14 -2.12 1.77
N TYR A 115 6.28 -1.19 2.20
CA TYR A 115 6.25 -0.72 3.59
C TYR A 115 5.45 -1.62 4.53
N LEU A 116 4.73 -2.63 4.02
CA LEU A 116 4.18 -3.70 4.85
C LEU A 116 5.28 -4.59 5.45
N ASP A 117 6.45 -4.64 4.81
CA ASP A 117 7.64 -5.41 5.22
C ASP A 117 7.40 -6.92 5.41
N GLU A 118 6.52 -7.50 4.58
CA GLU A 118 6.17 -8.93 4.62
C GLU A 118 6.76 -9.74 3.45
N PHE A 119 7.19 -9.06 2.40
CA PHE A 119 7.56 -9.64 1.11
C PHE A 119 9.00 -9.34 0.76
N ASP A 120 9.68 -10.30 0.13
CA ASP A 120 10.94 -10.00 -0.54
C ASP A 120 10.70 -9.25 -1.86
N TYR A 121 11.77 -8.69 -2.44
CA TYR A 121 11.66 -7.93 -3.69
C TYR A 121 11.03 -8.75 -4.84
N LYS A 122 11.31 -10.04 -4.95
CA LYS A 122 10.74 -10.87 -6.04
C LYS A 122 9.24 -11.06 -5.85
N GLU A 123 8.81 -11.28 -4.61
CA GLU A 123 7.42 -11.42 -4.23
C GLU A 123 6.65 -10.10 -4.49
N ILE A 124 7.24 -8.94 -4.19
CA ILE A 124 6.64 -7.63 -4.51
C ILE A 124 6.46 -7.44 -6.02
N LEU A 125 7.49 -7.76 -6.81
CA LEU A 125 7.44 -7.60 -8.27
C LEU A 125 6.34 -8.46 -8.90
N ASP A 126 6.16 -9.69 -8.43
CA ASP A 126 5.11 -10.59 -8.90
C ASP A 126 3.70 -10.14 -8.47
N LEU A 127 3.52 -9.73 -7.21
CA LEU A 127 2.24 -9.26 -6.70
C LEU A 127 1.78 -7.93 -7.33
N ALA A 128 2.73 -7.04 -7.60
CA ALA A 128 2.47 -5.72 -8.18
C ALA A 128 2.42 -5.71 -9.71
N ASP A 129 2.85 -6.81 -10.36
CA ASP A 129 3.08 -6.89 -11.80
C ASP A 129 4.03 -5.80 -12.31
N LEU A 130 5.22 -5.71 -11.69
CA LEU A 130 6.21 -4.67 -11.93
C LEU A 130 7.59 -5.25 -12.29
N LYS A 131 8.39 -4.44 -13.00
CA LYS A 131 9.84 -4.64 -13.13
C LYS A 131 10.58 -3.98 -11.98
N LEU A 132 11.78 -4.47 -11.67
CA LEU A 132 12.63 -3.91 -10.61
C LEU A 132 12.90 -2.40 -10.79
N SER A 133 13.10 -1.95 -12.03
CA SER A 133 13.29 -0.53 -12.36
C SER A 133 12.05 0.31 -12.03
N GLU A 134 10.85 -0.24 -12.23
CA GLU A 134 9.59 0.44 -11.94
C GLU A 134 9.36 0.52 -10.44
N LEU A 135 9.56 -0.59 -9.72
CA LEU A 135 9.50 -0.61 -8.26
C LEU A 135 10.47 0.42 -7.66
N SER A 136 11.74 0.42 -8.09
CA SER A 136 12.74 1.37 -7.63
C SER A 136 12.31 2.82 -7.87
N ARG A 137 11.82 3.13 -9.08
CA ARG A 137 11.34 4.46 -9.44
C ARG A 137 10.15 4.89 -8.56
N PHE A 138 9.16 4.02 -8.37
CA PHE A 138 7.97 4.30 -7.55
C PHE A 138 8.32 4.54 -6.08
N LEU A 139 9.27 3.79 -5.53
CA LEU A 139 9.72 3.98 -4.15
C LEU A 139 10.51 5.28 -3.98
N VAL A 140 11.41 5.62 -4.90
CA VAL A 140 12.16 6.88 -4.87
C VAL A 140 11.21 8.07 -5.01
N GLN A 141 10.31 8.01 -5.99
CA GLN A 141 9.31 9.04 -6.22
C GLN A 141 8.38 9.21 -5.01
N GLY A 142 7.86 8.10 -4.47
CA GLY A 142 6.98 8.14 -3.30
C GLY A 142 7.66 8.76 -2.08
N ARG A 143 8.94 8.47 -1.84
CA ARG A 143 9.69 9.10 -0.74
C ARG A 143 9.82 10.62 -0.90
N ARG A 144 10.03 11.11 -2.12
CA ARG A 144 10.09 12.56 -2.40
C ARG A 144 8.74 13.24 -2.28
N GLN A 145 7.67 12.56 -2.69
CA GLN A 145 6.30 13.02 -2.51
C GLN A 145 5.91 13.05 -1.03
N LEU A 146 6.33 12.05 -0.26
CA LEU A 146 6.13 12.03 1.18
C LEU A 146 6.88 13.18 1.84
N GLN A 147 8.13 13.45 1.44
CA GLN A 147 8.88 14.61 1.93
C GLN A 147 8.15 15.92 1.68
N ALA A 148 7.67 16.17 0.45
CA ALA A 148 6.91 17.38 0.15
C ALA A 148 5.63 17.51 1.00
N TRP A 149 4.94 16.39 1.22
CA TRP A 149 3.78 16.35 2.11
C TRP A 149 4.15 16.65 3.57
N LEU A 150 5.27 16.09 4.06
CA LEU A 150 5.78 16.35 5.41
C LEU A 150 6.15 17.82 5.60
N ASP A 151 6.81 18.45 4.62
CA ASP A 151 7.18 19.86 4.68
C ASP A 151 5.96 20.78 4.77
N GLY A 152 4.88 20.43 4.05
CA GLY A 152 3.62 21.16 4.13
C GLY A 152 2.85 20.95 5.45
N LYS A 153 3.04 19.81 6.12
CA LYS A 153 2.34 19.45 7.36
C LYS A 153 3.09 19.85 8.63
N PHE A 154 4.41 19.69 8.61
CA PHE A 154 5.33 19.88 9.71
C PHE A 154 6.46 20.78 9.23
N PRO A 155 6.18 22.08 9.04
CA PRO A 155 7.20 23.02 8.58
C PRO A 155 8.34 23.07 9.60
N ASP A 156 9.57 23.09 9.10
CA ASP A 156 10.76 23.13 9.93
C ASP A 156 10.78 24.44 10.74
N ALA A 157 10.80 24.33 12.07
CA ALA A 157 10.70 25.48 12.98
C ALA A 157 11.93 26.43 12.93
N THR A 158 12.90 26.12 12.08
CA THR A 158 14.17 26.86 11.93
C THR A 158 14.06 28.06 10.98
N ASN A 159 12.90 28.30 10.36
CA ASN A 159 12.64 29.45 9.48
C ASN A 159 11.72 30.51 10.13
N VAL A 160 11.98 30.89 11.38
CA VAL A 160 11.48 32.15 12.01
C VAL A 160 12.63 32.86 12.71
#